data_AF-A0AAV5TJS8-F1
#
_entry.id   AF-A0AAV5TJS8-F1
#
_cell.length_a   1.000
_cell.length_b   1.000
_cell.length_c   1.000
_cell.angle_alpha   90.00
_cell.angle_beta   90.00
_cell.angle_gamma   90.00
#
_symmetry.space_group_name_H-M   'P 1'
#
loop_
_entity.id
_entity.type
_entity.pdbx_description
1 polymer ?
#
loop_
_entity_poly.entity_id
_entity_poly.type
_entity_poly.pdbx_seq_one_letter_code
_entity_poly.pdbx_strand_id
1 'polypeptide(L)'
;MIEKESLAHEEPLEAALRKIIHDDSYRQNAMKLAQMIADRPFPMKDNLRCSMEFLAKYGPLDCLSHQGAKFSFVEYYLIDVFAFLALGIVLLVAITICASWKILGVVLKHVSIRKVK
;
A
#
# COMPACT_ATOMS: atom_id res chain seq x y z
N MET A 1 -8.07 -14.02 -3.83
CA MET A 1 -8.41 -12.64 -4.23
C MET A 1 -7.64 -12.40 -5.52
N ILE A 2 -8.32 -12.06 -6.61
CA ILE A 2 -7.67 -11.88 -7.93
C ILE A 2 -7.08 -10.47 -7.95
N GLU A 3 -5.81 -10.34 -8.30
CA GLU A 3 -5.13 -9.05 -8.39
C GLU A 3 -5.60 -8.28 -9.63
N LYS A 4 -5.69 -6.95 -9.53
CA LYS A 4 -6.18 -6.11 -10.64
C LYS A 4 -5.36 -6.29 -11.92
N GLU A 5 -4.04 -6.44 -11.78
CA GLU A 5 -3.11 -6.69 -12.89
C GLU A 5 -3.41 -8.01 -13.60
N SER A 6 -3.83 -9.03 -12.86
CA SER A 6 -4.16 -10.34 -13.43
C SER A 6 -5.45 -10.35 -14.25
N LEU A 7 -6.33 -9.34 -14.10
CA LEU A 7 -7.54 -9.20 -14.92
C LEU A 7 -7.23 -8.75 -16.37
N ALA A 8 -5.99 -8.35 -16.68
CA ALA A 8 -5.56 -8.03 -18.04
C ALA A 8 -5.42 -9.29 -18.92
N HIS A 9 -5.40 -10.47 -18.32
CA HIS A 9 -5.33 -11.76 -19.00
C HIS A 9 -6.72 -12.42 -19.05
N GLU A 10 -7.06 -13.04 -20.18
CA GLU A 10 -8.39 -13.61 -20.44
C GLU A 10 -8.72 -14.80 -19.52
N GLU A 11 -7.76 -15.69 -19.28
CA GLU A 11 -7.95 -16.93 -18.49
C GLU A 11 -8.45 -16.71 -17.05
N PRO A 12 -7.82 -15.86 -16.20
CA PRO A 12 -8.29 -15.65 -14.82
C PRO A 12 -9.65 -14.95 -14.76
N LEU A 13 -9.97 -14.09 -15.73
CA LEU A 13 -11.27 -13.43 -15.83
C LEU A 13 -12.36 -14.44 -16.23
N GLU A 14 -12.12 -15.26 -17.25
CA GLU A 14 -13.05 -16.30 -17.68
C GLU A 14 -13.31 -17.30 -16.55
N ALA A 15 -12.26 -17.76 -15.86
CA ALA A 15 -12.40 -18.66 -14.73
C ALA A 15 -13.24 -18.06 -13.59
N ALA A 16 -13.05 -16.77 -13.29
CA ALA A 16 -13.82 -16.07 -12.27
C ALA A 16 -15.31 -15.91 -12.66
N LEU A 17 -15.58 -15.53 -13.91
CA LEU A 17 -16.95 -15.40 -14.43
C LEU A 17 -17.66 -16.76 -14.45
N ARG A 18 -16.99 -17.80 -14.95
CA ARG A 18 -17.50 -19.18 -14.96
C ARG A 18 -17.82 -19.63 -13.54
N LYS A 19 -16.98 -19.30 -12.56
CA LYS A 19 -17.26 -19.57 -11.14
C LYS A 19 -18.51 -18.85 -10.64
N ILE A 20 -18.64 -17.54 -10.90
CA ILE A 20 -19.81 -16.76 -10.46
C ILE A 20 -21.12 -17.27 -11.08
N ILE A 21 -21.08 -17.70 -12.34
CA ILE A 21 -22.27 -18.18 -13.07
C ILE A 21 -22.70 -19.57 -12.61
N HIS A 22 -21.75 -20.48 -12.36
CA HIS A 22 -22.07 -21.87 -12.02
C HIS A 22 -22.23 -22.14 -10.53
N ASP A 23 -21.67 -21.30 -9.66
CA ASP A 23 -21.81 -21.44 -8.21
C ASP A 23 -23.03 -20.65 -7.71
N ASP A 24 -24.10 -21.39 -7.40
CA ASP A 24 -25.36 -20.84 -6.90
C ASP A 24 -25.21 -20.07 -5.57
N SER A 25 -24.13 -20.28 -4.81
CA SER A 25 -23.91 -19.57 -3.54
C SER A 25 -23.80 -18.05 -3.75
N TYR A 26 -23.21 -17.62 -4.86
CA TYR A 26 -23.12 -16.20 -5.20
C TYR A 26 -24.50 -15.59 -5.40
N ARG A 27 -25.39 -16.29 -6.11
CA ARG A 27 -26.78 -15.86 -6.33
C ARG A 27 -27.57 -15.83 -5.03
N GLN A 28 -27.48 -16.88 -4.21
CA GLN A 28 -28.20 -16.96 -2.93
C GLN A 28 -27.77 -15.84 -1.97
N ASN A 29 -26.46 -15.58 -1.88
CA ASN A 29 -25.92 -14.49 -1.06
C ASN A 29 -26.34 -13.12 -1.58
N ALA A 30 -26.33 -12.92 -2.90
CA ALA A 30 -26.80 -11.68 -3.52
C ALA A 30 -28.29 -11.43 -3.24
N MET A 31 -29.14 -12.46 -3.34
CA MET A 31 -30.57 -12.35 -3.02
C MET A 31 -30.80 -12.08 -1.52
N LYS A 32 -30.06 -12.76 -0.64
CA LYS A 32 -30.10 -12.51 0.81
C LYS A 32 -29.69 -11.07 1.14
N LEU A 33 -28.63 -10.57 0.50
CA LEU A 33 -28.19 -9.19 0.66
C LEU A 33 -29.25 -8.19 0.14
N ALA A 34 -29.86 -8.47 -1.01
CA ALA A 34 -30.92 -7.64 -1.56
C ALA A 34 -32.12 -7.56 -0.60
N GLN A 35 -32.52 -8.68 0.01
CA GLN A 35 -33.56 -8.72 1.05
C GLN A 35 -33.15 -7.90 2.27
N MET A 36 -31.93 -8.07 2.79
CA MET A 36 -31.43 -7.26 3.92
C MET A 36 -31.46 -5.75 3.63
N ILE A 37 -31.14 -5.33 2.40
CA ILE A 37 -31.17 -3.92 2.00
C ILE A 37 -32.61 -3.40 1.91
N ALA A 38 -33.55 -4.22 1.43
CA ALA A 38 -34.96 -3.88 1.35
C ALA A 38 -35.62 -3.80 2.74
N ASP A 39 -35.31 -4.77 3.61
CA ASP A 39 -35.89 -4.95 4.94
C ASP A 39 -35.19 -4.11 6.03
N ARG A 40 -34.27 -3.23 5.65
CA ARG A 40 -33.56 -2.38 6.59
C ARG A 40 -34.57 -1.54 7.42
N PRO A 41 -34.31 -1.32 8.72
CA PRO A 41 -35.28 -0.72 9.63
C PRO A 41 -35.58 0.75 9.32
N PHE A 42 -34.64 1.45 8.68
CA PHE A 42 -34.80 2.86 8.30
C PHE A 42 -34.47 3.06 6.82
N PRO A 43 -35.32 3.77 6.05
CA PRO A 43 -35.03 4.07 4.66
C PRO A 43 -33.78 4.97 4.54
N MET A 44 -32.99 4.76 3.48
CA MET A 44 -31.72 5.49 3.28
C MET A 44 -31.93 6.99 3.28
N LYS A 45 -33.03 7.43 2.65
CA LYS A 45 -33.35 8.84 2.48
C LYS A 45 -33.45 9.55 3.84
N ASP A 46 -34.07 8.90 4.82
CA ASP A 46 -34.26 9.49 6.14
C ASP A 46 -32.99 9.39 6.99
N ASN A 47 -32.22 8.31 6.87
CA ASN A 47 -30.89 8.23 7.50
C ASN A 47 -29.92 9.29 6.96
N LEU A 48 -29.93 9.53 5.64
CA LEU A 48 -29.12 10.56 5.00
C LEU A 48 -29.57 11.95 5.46
N ARG A 49 -30.88 12.20 5.51
CA ARG A 49 -31.43 13.46 6.03
C ARG A 49 -30.98 13.72 7.47
N CYS A 50 -31.18 12.75 8.37
CA CYS A 50 -30.77 12.85 9.77
C CYS A 50 -29.26 13.10 9.89
N SER A 51 -28.44 12.39 9.11
CA SER A 51 -26.99 12.56 9.08
C SER A 51 -26.57 13.95 8.60
N MET A 52 -27.26 14.50 7.58
CA MET A 52 -27.00 15.85 7.07
C MET A 52 -27.49 16.95 8.02
N GLU A 53 -28.65 16.76 8.68
CA GLU A 53 -29.14 17.66 9.72
C GLU A 53 -28.20 17.69 10.92
N PHE A 54 -27.67 16.52 11.33
CA PHE A 54 -26.65 16.43 12.35
C PHE A 54 -25.37 17.18 11.94
N LEU A 55 -24.89 16.97 10.71
CA LEU A 55 -23.71 17.66 10.17
C LEU A 55 -23.92 19.18 10.10
N ALA A 56 -25.11 19.63 9.70
CA ALA A 56 -25.45 21.05 9.63
C ALA A 56 -25.51 21.69 11.03
N LYS A 57 -25.96 20.94 12.04
CA LYS A 57 -26.11 21.44 13.42
C LYS A 57 -24.80 21.42 14.21
N TYR A 58 -23.97 20.40 14.04
CA TYR A 58 -22.77 20.18 14.86
C TYR A 58 -21.47 20.41 14.09
N GLY A 59 -21.53 20.66 12.79
CA GLY A 59 -20.36 20.83 11.93
C GLY A 59 -19.80 19.52 11.41
N PRO A 60 -18.62 19.56 10.75
CA PRO A 60 -18.03 18.39 10.13
C PRO A 60 -17.67 17.32 11.16
N LEU A 61 -18.06 16.08 10.86
CA LEU A 61 -17.66 14.90 11.61
C LEU A 61 -16.16 14.65 11.40
N ASP A 62 -15.33 14.96 12.40
CA ASP A 62 -13.89 14.72 12.35
C ASP A 62 -13.55 13.25 12.06
N CYS A 63 -14.41 12.32 12.49
CA CYS A 63 -14.30 10.88 12.20
C CYS A 63 -14.59 10.49 10.74
N LEU A 64 -15.27 11.33 9.96
CA LEU A 64 -15.42 11.16 8.50
C LEU A 64 -14.36 11.93 7.71
N SER A 65 -13.62 12.84 8.35
CA SER A 65 -12.55 13.58 7.68
C SER A 65 -11.36 12.64 7.44
N HIS A 66 -10.92 12.53 6.18
CA HIS A 66 -9.74 11.72 5.84
C HIS A 66 -8.50 12.37 6.47
N GLN A 67 -7.85 11.66 7.40
CA GLN A 67 -6.68 12.17 8.12
C GLN A 67 -5.53 12.56 7.17
N GLY A 68 -5.45 11.93 6.00
CA GLY A 68 -4.45 12.27 4.98
C GLY A 68 -4.52 13.72 4.48
N ALA A 69 -5.68 14.39 4.58
CA ALA A 69 -5.81 15.81 4.24
C ALA A 69 -5.20 16.74 5.31
N LYS A 70 -4.97 16.22 6.53
CA LYS A 70 -4.40 16.96 7.67
C LYS A 70 -2.88 16.74 7.80
N PHE A 71 -2.28 15.89 6.98
CA PHE A 71 -0.84 15.61 7.05
C PHE A 71 0.01 16.78 6.55
N SER A 72 1.12 17.03 7.24
CA SER A 72 2.15 17.96 6.78
C SER A 72 2.82 17.39 5.53
N PHE A 73 3.37 18.25 4.67
CA PHE A 73 4.07 17.86 3.43
C PHE A 73 5.13 16.77 3.67
N VAL A 74 5.82 16.82 4.83
CA VAL A 74 6.84 15.85 5.23
C VAL A 74 6.25 14.46 5.50
N GLU A 75 5.11 14.40 6.18
CA GLU A 75 4.42 13.16 6.53
C GLU A 75 3.72 12.56 5.30
N TYR A 76 3.11 13.39 4.46
CA TYR A 76 2.44 12.96 3.24
C TYR A 76 3.41 12.27 2.25
N TYR A 77 4.62 12.82 2.09
CA TYR A 77 5.65 12.24 1.22
C TYR A 77 6.59 11.24 1.91
N LEU A 78 6.39 10.95 3.21
CA LEU A 78 7.26 10.10 4.01
C LEU A 78 8.76 10.41 3.82
N ILE A 79 9.10 11.71 3.84
CA ILE A 79 10.47 12.17 3.55
C ILE A 79 11.48 11.53 4.51
N ASP A 80 11.08 11.30 5.77
CA ASP A 80 11.92 10.65 6.78
C ASP A 80 12.36 9.24 6.35
N VAL A 81 11.43 8.43 5.82
CA VAL A 81 11.72 7.06 5.35
C VAL A 81 12.69 7.08 4.16
N PHE A 82 12.51 8.01 3.22
CA PHE A 82 13.43 8.18 2.09
C PHE A 82 14.81 8.65 2.55
N ALA A 83 14.88 9.54 3.54
CA ALA A 83 16.15 10.01 4.11
C ALA A 83 16.91 8.86 4.80
N PHE A 84 16.23 8.04 5.62
CA PHE A 84 16.83 6.85 6.24
C PHE A 84 17.33 5.84 5.19
N LEU A 85 16.54 5.59 4.14
CA LEU A 85 16.92 4.68 3.05
C LEU A 85 18.15 5.20 2.29
N ALA A 86 18.16 6.49 1.94
CA ALA A 86 19.27 7.13 1.24
C ALA A 86 20.56 7.07 2.08
N LEU A 87 20.47 7.37 3.39
CA LEU A 87 21.60 7.28 4.31
C LEU A 87 22.17 5.84 4.35
N GLY A 88 21.30 4.83 4.43
CA GLY A 88 21.70 3.42 4.41
C GLY A 88 22.48 3.05 3.15
N ILE A 89 21.99 3.48 1.98
CA ILE A 89 22.67 3.25 0.70
C ILE A 89 24.04 3.94 0.67
N VAL A 90 24.13 5.20 1.09
CA VAL A 90 25.39 5.96 1.13
C VAL A 90 26.42 5.28 2.03
N LEU A 91 26.01 4.79 3.20
CA LEU A 91 26.88 4.07 4.11
C LEU A 91 27.40 2.76 3.52
N LEU A 92 26.52 1.98 2.87
CA LEU A 92 26.93 0.74 2.20
C LEU A 92 27.97 1.00 1.09
N VAL A 93 27.73 2.03 0.27
CA VAL A 93 28.69 2.45 -0.78
C VAL A 93 30.00 2.91 -0.15
N ALA A 94 29.96 3.72 0.91
CA ALA A 94 31.17 4.17 1.59
C ALA A 94 31.99 3.00 2.17
N ILE A 95 31.32 2.01 2.78
CA ILE A 95 31.98 0.82 3.36
C ILE A 95 32.65 -0.01 2.27
N THR A 96 31.96 -0.26 1.15
CA THR A 96 32.51 -1.04 0.04
C THR A 96 33.73 -0.37 -0.59
N ILE A 97 33.67 0.95 -0.83
CA ILE A 97 34.81 1.72 -1.32
C ILE A 97 35.98 1.66 -0.33
N CYS A 98 35.72 1.90 0.96
CA CYS A 98 36.76 1.84 1.99
C CYS A 98 37.41 0.45 2.09
N ALA A 99 36.61 -0.62 1.97
CA ALA A 99 37.10 -1.99 1.94
C ALA A 99 37.97 -2.26 0.72
N SER A 100 37.52 -1.87 -0.49
CA SER A 100 38.29 -2.00 -1.72
C SER A 100 39.62 -1.25 -1.66
N TRP A 101 39.65 -0.04 -1.10
CA TRP A 101 40.88 0.75 -0.91
C TRP A 101 41.84 0.07 0.07
N LYS A 102 41.33 -0.47 1.19
CA LYS A 102 42.13 -1.23 2.16
C LYS A 102 42.74 -2.48 1.53
N ILE A 103 41.96 -3.24 0.76
CA ILE A 103 42.41 -4.45 0.06
C ILE A 103 43.50 -4.10 -0.96
N LEU A 104 43.30 -3.07 -1.77
CA LEU A 104 44.29 -2.60 -2.74
C LEU A 104 45.60 -2.18 -2.06
N GLY A 105 45.52 -1.46 -0.93
CA GLY A 105 46.69 -1.07 -0.14
C GLY A 105 47.46 -2.26 0.44
N VAL A 106 46.76 -3.32 0.88
CA VAL A 106 47.39 -4.56 1.36
C VAL A 106 48.07 -5.31 0.21
N VAL A 107 47.42 -5.43 -0.95
CA VAL A 107 47.99 -6.09 -2.14
C VAL A 107 49.24 -5.36 -2.64
N LEU A 108 49.21 -4.02 -2.71
CA LEU A 108 50.38 -3.22 -3.10
C LEU A 108 51.56 -3.40 -2.15
N LYS A 109 51.32 -3.42 -0.83
CA LYS A 109 52.36 -3.74 0.16
C LYS A 109 52.90 -5.15 -0.02
N HIS A 110 52.03 -6.13 -0.26
CA HIS A 110 52.44 -7.52 -0.43
C HIS A 110 53.24 -7.75 -1.74
N VAL A 111 52.93 -7.02 -2.81
CA VAL A 111 53.71 -7.02 -4.07
C VAL A 111 55.06 -6.34 -3.89
N SER A 112 55.12 -5.21 -3.17
CA SER A 112 56.38 -4.51 -2.89
C SER A 112 57.35 -5.34 -2.05
N ILE A 113 56.85 -6.10 -1.07
CA ILE A 113 57.68 -7.00 -0.24
C ILE A 113 58.21 -8.18 -1.07
N ARG A 114 57.44 -8.69 -2.05
CA ARG A 114 57.87 -9.79 -2.93
C ARG A 114 58.92 -9.40 -3.95
N LYS A 115 59.03 -8.11 -4.31
CA LYS A 115 60.07 -7.59 -5.23
C LYS A 115 61.43 -7.33 -4.57
N VAL A 116 61.51 -7.31 -3.24
CA VAL A 116 62.72 -6.97 -2.46
C VAL A 116 63.46 -8.22 -1.94
N LYS A 117 62.93 -9.43 -2.18
CA LYS A 117 63.58 -10.70 -1.90
C LYS A 117 63.96 -11.39 -3.21
#